data_AF-A0A9E5EVG8-F1
#
_entry.id   AF-A0A9E5EVG8-F1
#
_cell.length_a   1.000
_cell.length_b   1.000
_cell.length_c   1.000
_cell.angle_alpha   90.00
_cell.angle_beta   90.00
_cell.angle_gamma   90.00
#
_symmetry.space_group_name_H-M   'P 1'
#
loop_
_entity.id
_entity.type
_entity.pdbx_description
1 polymer ?
#
loop_
_entity_poly.entity_id
_entity_poly.type
_entity_poly.pdbx_seq_one_letter_code
_entity_poly.pdbx_strand_id
1 'polypeptide(L)' 'MNPLLHKFEMMDDAMADILRQKTPAERLRIGGRMWKSARVMLRGAIRTTYPEWPEDQVNREIAHRISHGAIAHESD' A
#
# COMPACT_ATOMS: atom_id res chain seq x y z
N MET A 1 -14.72 -33.03 -6.44
CA MET A 1 -14.12 -31.95 -5.62
C MET A 1 -12.76 -31.64 -6.22
N ASN A 2 -12.56 -30.45 -6.79
CA ASN A 2 -11.39 -30.11 -7.60
C ASN A 2 -10.16 -29.84 -6.69
N PRO A 3 -9.04 -30.58 -6.82
CA PRO A 3 -7.87 -30.46 -5.93
C PRO A 3 -7.04 -29.18 -6.14
N LEU A 4 -7.41 -28.29 -7.07
CA LEU A 4 -6.73 -27.04 -7.37
C LEU A 4 -7.32 -25.81 -6.66
N LEU A 5 -8.00 -25.99 -5.51
CA LEU A 5 -8.34 -24.84 -4.67
C LEU A 5 -7.05 -24.18 -4.17
N HIS A 6 -6.71 -23.04 -4.75
CA HIS A 6 -5.63 -22.17 -4.28
C HIS A 6 -5.82 -21.92 -2.77
N LYS A 7 -4.84 -22.35 -1.96
CA LYS A 7 -4.79 -22.01 -0.54
C LYS A 7 -4.36 -20.54 -0.43
N PHE A 8 -5.31 -19.63 -0.33
CA PHE A 8 -5.04 -18.25 0.04
C PHE A 8 -5.07 -18.11 1.55
N GLU A 9 -4.20 -17.25 2.10
CA GLU A 9 -4.36 -16.78 3.47
C GLU A 9 -5.65 -15.98 3.57
N MET A 10 -6.61 -16.52 4.32
CA MET A 10 -7.89 -15.88 4.58
C MET A 10 -7.87 -15.29 5.98
N MET A 11 -8.40 -14.07 6.13
CA MET A 11 -8.55 -13.47 7.45
C MET A 11 -9.58 -14.26 8.24
N ASP A 12 -9.25 -14.57 9.50
CA ASP A 12 -10.17 -15.20 10.43
C ASP A 12 -11.45 -14.37 10.59
N ASP A 13 -12.60 -15.04 10.63
CA ASP A 13 -13.90 -14.38 10.67
C ASP A 13 -14.08 -13.49 11.91
N ALA A 14 -13.55 -13.91 13.07
CA ALA A 14 -13.62 -13.11 14.28
C ALA A 14 -12.79 -11.82 14.15
N MET A 15 -11.63 -11.90 13.50
CA MET A 15 -10.83 -10.71 13.18
C MET A 15 -11.52 -9.80 12.16
N ALA A 16 -12.19 -10.37 11.15
CA ALA A 16 -12.96 -9.61 10.20
C ALA A 16 -14.10 -8.83 10.90
N ASP A 17 -14.80 -9.45 11.85
CA ASP A 17 -15.85 -8.80 12.63
C ASP A 17 -15.31 -7.68 13.54
N ILE A 18 -14.16 -7.88 14.19
CA ILE A 18 -13.48 -6.83 14.97
C ILE A 18 -13.13 -5.61 14.09
N LEU A 19 -12.74 -5.84 12.84
CA LEU A 19 -12.45 -4.76 11.89
C LEU A 19 -13.73 -4.08 11.38
N ARG A 20 -14.82 -4.83 11.17
CA ARG A 20 -16.14 -4.27 10.79
C ARG A 20 -16.71 -3.34 11.85
N GLN A 21 -16.43 -3.61 13.13
CA GLN A 21 -16.90 -2.79 14.26
C GLN A 21 -16.14 -1.46 14.42
N LYS A 22 -15.06 -1.22 13.68
CA LYS A 22 -14.29 0.03 13.80
C LYS A 22 -15.13 1.23 13.38
N THR A 23 -15.09 2.27 14.19
CA THR A 23 -15.73 3.56 13.89
C THR A 23 -15.12 4.18 12.62
N PRO A 24 -15.85 5.09 11.94
CA PRO A 24 -15.30 5.81 10.79
C PRO A 24 -13.95 6.49 11.09
N ALA A 25 -13.81 7.11 12.27
CA ALA A 25 -12.58 7.76 12.69
C ALA A 25 -11.41 6.78 12.87
N GLU A 26 -11.66 5.59 13.41
CA GLU A 26 -10.64 4.55 13.53
C GLU A 26 -10.24 3.98 12.18
N ARG A 27 -11.20 3.77 11.28
CA ARG A 27 -10.93 3.31 9.90
C ARG A 27 -10.04 4.31 9.16
N LEU A 28 -10.34 5.61 9.26
CA LEU A 28 -9.49 6.67 8.71
C LEU A 28 -8.10 6.69 9.35
N ARG A 29 -8.01 6.51 10.66
CA ARG A 29 -6.71 6.43 11.37
C ARG A 29 -5.90 5.22 10.90
N ILE A 30 -6.54 4.07 10.71
CA ILE A 30 -5.90 2.86 10.16
C ILE A 30 -5.38 3.15 8.75
N GLY A 31 -6.23 3.65 7.85
CA GLY A 31 -5.84 4.00 6.49
C GLY A 31 -4.68 5.01 6.44
N GLY A 32 -4.73 6.05 7.28
CA GLY A 32 -3.66 7.04 7.38
C GLY A 32 -2.32 6.44 7.86
N ARG A 33 -2.35 5.48 8.79
CA ARG A 33 -1.14 4.74 9.20
C ARG A 33 -0.62 3.83 8.09
N MET A 34 -1.51 3.09 7.41
CA MET A 34 -1.14 2.25 6.27
C MET A 34 -0.48 3.07 5.15
N TRP A 35 -1.03 4.24 4.82
CA TRP A 35 -0.44 5.16 3.84
C TRP A 35 0.96 5.62 4.24
N LYS A 36 1.17 6.01 5.50
CA LYS A 36 2.49 6.40 6.01
C LYS A 36 3.49 5.25 5.91
N SER A 37 3.09 4.04 6.31
CA SER A 37 3.92 2.84 6.24
C SER A 37 4.31 2.51 4.80
N ALA A 38 3.35 2.50 3.87
CA ALA A 38 3.60 2.27 2.45
C ALA A 38 4.61 3.29 1.88
N ARG A 39 4.46 4.57 2.25
CA ARG A 39 5.37 5.63 1.80
C ARG A 39 6.81 5.42 2.28
N VAL A 40 7.00 4.96 3.53
CA VAL A 40 8.33 4.63 4.06
C VAL A 40 8.95 3.45 3.30
N MET A 41 8.18 2.37 3.11
CA MET A 41 8.65 1.17 2.40
C MET A 41 9.03 1.48 0.95
N LEU A 42 8.15 2.18 0.22
CA LEU A 42 8.41 2.56 -1.17
C LEU A 42 9.61 3.49 -1.29
N ARG A 43 9.76 4.47 -0.40
CA ARG A 43 10.93 5.35 -0.41
C ARG A 43 12.22 4.55 -0.26
N GLY A 44 12.28 3.61 0.69
CA GLY A 44 13.44 2.75 0.88
C GLY A 44 13.75 1.95 -0.39
N ALA A 45 12.75 1.25 -0.93
CA ALA A 45 12.92 0.43 -2.14
C ALA A 45 13.36 1.25 -3.36
N ILE A 46 12.75 2.42 -3.60
CA ILE A 46 13.08 3.30 -4.73
C ILE A 46 14.49 3.86 -4.55
N ARG A 47 14.85 4.35 -3.36
CA ARG A 47 16.19 4.90 -3.09
C ARG A 47 17.29 3.86 -3.23
N THR A 48 17.02 2.61 -2.87
CA THR A 48 17.98 1.51 -3.07
C THR A 48 18.13 1.16 -4.56
N THR A 49 17.05 1.25 -5.33
CA THR A 49 17.04 0.86 -6.76
C THR A 49 17.61 1.98 -7.64
N TYR A 50 17.32 3.24 -7.32
CA TYR A 50 17.70 4.43 -8.08
C TYR A 50 18.39 5.45 -7.15
N PRO A 51 19.63 5.19 -6.71
CA PRO A 51 20.34 6.05 -5.76
C PRO A 51 20.63 7.46 -6.30
N GLU A 52 20.72 7.61 -7.62
CA GLU A 52 21.02 8.85 -8.34
C GLU A 52 19.81 9.76 -8.54
N TRP A 53 18.59 9.25 -8.36
CA TRP A 53 17.38 10.04 -8.60
C TRP A 53 17.26 11.20 -7.60
N PRO A 54 16.89 12.41 -8.05
CA PRO A 54 16.62 13.53 -7.17
C PRO A 54 15.34 13.29 -6.33
N GLU A 55 15.20 14.02 -5.22
CA GLU A 55 14.09 13.84 -4.26
C GLU A 55 12.70 14.04 -4.85
N ASP A 56 12.55 14.98 -5.77
CA ASP A 56 11.30 15.24 -6.48
C ASP A 56 10.87 14.04 -7.33
N GLN A 57 11.79 13.46 -8.10
CA GLN A 57 11.55 12.27 -8.92
C GLN A 57 11.15 11.06 -8.03
N VAL A 58 11.88 10.84 -6.93
CA VAL A 58 11.53 9.79 -5.95
C VAL A 58 10.14 10.01 -5.36
N ASN A 59 9.80 11.24 -4.96
CA ASN A 59 8.49 11.52 -4.38
C ASN A 59 7.36 11.36 -5.41
N ARG A 60 7.59 11.72 -6.67
CA ARG A 60 6.62 11.53 -7.76
C ARG A 60 6.35 10.05 -8.00
N GLU A 61 7.39 9.23 -8.05
CA GLU A 61 7.23 7.79 -8.26
C GLU A 61 6.54 7.10 -7.07
N ILE A 62 6.82 7.53 -5.83
CA ILE A 62 6.04 7.07 -4.67
C ILE A 62 4.56 7.42 -4.83
N ALA A 63 4.25 8.65 -5.25
CA ALA A 63 2.87 9.11 -5.42
C ALA A 63 2.14 8.33 -6.51
N HIS A 64 2.79 8.08 -7.65
CA HIS A 64 2.29 7.22 -8.72
C HIS A 64 1.95 5.81 -8.20
N ARG A 65 2.88 5.15 -7.50
CA ARG A 65 2.68 3.78 -6.96
C ARG A 65 1.58 3.70 -5.90
N ILE A 66 1.58 4.59 -4.91
CA ILE A 66 0.58 4.57 -3.82
C ILE A 66 -0.82 4.88 -4.33
N SER A 67 -0.92 5.76 -5.32
CA SER A 67 -2.20 6.14 -5.92
C SER A 67 -2.70 5.15 -6.97
N HIS A 68 -1.97 4.05 -7.19
CA HIS A 68 -2.28 3.06 -8.22
C HIS A 68 -2.45 3.70 -9.61
N GLY A 69 -1.56 4.63 -9.98
CA GLY A 69 -1.55 5.25 -11.31
C GLY A 69 -2.35 6.55 -11.44
N ALA A 70 -2.96 7.08 -10.37
CA ALA A 70 -3.69 8.35 -10.46
C ALA A 70 -2.77 9.57 -10.71
N ILE A 71 -1.48 9.43 -10.41
CA ILE A 71 -0.43 10.38 -10.76
C ILE A 71 0.37 9.78 -11.91
N ALA A 72 0.45 10.45 -13.06
CA ALA A 72 1.18 9.94 -14.22
C ALA A 72 2.66 9.65 -13.91
N HIS A 73 3.17 8.54 -14.44
CA HIS A 73 4.58 8.21 -14.42
C HIS A 73 5.35 9.22 -15.30
N GLU A 74 6.63 9.44 -15.04
CA GLU A 74 7.44 10.34 -15.87
C GLU A 74 7.69 9.83 -17.30
N SER A 75 7.28 8.59 -17.58
CA SER A 75 7.40 7.94 -18.89
C SER A 75 6.08 7.82 -19.65
N ASP A 76 4.98 8.32 -19.08
CA ASP A 76 3.65 8.39 -19.71
C ASP A 76 3.49 9.70 -20.50
#